data_AF-A0A2A8AZH8-F1
#
_entry.id   AF-A0A2A8AZH8-F1
#
_cell.length_a   1.000
_cell.length_b   1.000
_cell.length_c   1.000
_cell.angle_alpha   90.00
_cell.angle_beta   90.00
_cell.angle_gamma   90.00
#
_symmetry.space_group_name_H-M   'P 1'
#
loop_
_entity.id
_entity.type
_entity.pdbx_description
1 polymer ?
#
loop_
_entity_poly.entity_id
_entity_poly.type
_entity_poly.pdbx_seq_one_letter_code
_entity_poly.pdbx_strand_id
1 'polypeptide(L)'
;GQWWAPTLRSRRITRIAVLPALRQQGIARDLIAQQRQQAQGLDYLSVSFGYTEPLWRFWQSCGFELARIGSKTEASSGCYT
;
A
#
# COMPACT_ATOMS: atom_id res chain seq x y z
N GLY A 1 -24.77 1.80 -3.16
CA GLY A 1 -23.56 2.07 -2.34
C GLY A 1 -22.87 0.76 -2.02
N GLN A 2 -21.56 0.77 -1.75
CA GLN A 2 -20.78 -0.42 -1.41
C GLN A 2 -21.00 -0.84 0.06
N TRP A 3 -22.26 -1.09 0.44
CA TRP A 3 -22.70 -1.38 1.81
C TRP A 3 -22.10 -2.67 2.39
N TRP A 4 -21.61 -3.57 1.54
CA TRP A 4 -20.95 -4.81 1.91
C TRP A 4 -19.44 -4.67 2.13
N ALA A 5 -18.81 -3.55 1.74
CA ALA A 5 -17.37 -3.35 1.91
C ALA A 5 -16.85 -3.58 3.35
N PRO A 6 -17.59 -3.21 4.43
CA PRO A 6 -17.16 -3.51 5.81
C PRO A 6 -17.13 -5.00 6.17
N THR A 7 -17.74 -5.88 5.37
CA THR A 7 -17.74 -7.33 5.61
C THR A 7 -16.49 -8.02 5.09
N LEU A 8 -15.69 -7.32 4.26
CA LEU A 8 -14.48 -7.87 3.68
C LEU A 8 -13.32 -7.89 4.67
N ARG A 9 -12.52 -8.94 4.56
CA ARG A 9 -11.32 -9.17 5.36
C ARG A 9 -10.11 -8.65 4.60
N SER A 10 -9.32 -7.81 5.25
CA SER A 10 -8.09 -7.32 4.65
C SER A 10 -6.93 -7.34 5.61
N ARG A 11 -5.71 -7.29 5.06
CA ARG A 11 -4.48 -7.05 5.81
C ARG A 11 -3.88 -5.75 5.35
N ARG A 12 -3.68 -4.82 6.29
CA ARG A 12 -3.06 -3.53 6.03
C ARG A 12 -1.54 -3.63 6.19
N ILE A 13 -0.82 -3.17 5.18
CA ILE A 13 0.61 -2.90 5.28
C ILE A 13 0.78 -1.62 6.09
N THR A 14 1.16 -1.78 7.36
CA THR A 14 1.41 -0.63 8.24
C THR A 14 2.79 -0.01 7.98
N ARG A 15 3.78 -0.81 7.61
CA ARG A 15 5.12 -0.34 7.28
C ARG A 15 5.83 -1.32 6.36
N ILE A 16 6.61 -0.80 5.43
CA ILE A 16 7.59 -1.53 4.63
C ILE A 16 8.89 -0.71 4.64
N ALA A 17 10.02 -1.38 4.80
CA ALA A 17 11.31 -0.71 4.87
C ALA A 17 12.38 -1.56 4.17
N VAL A 18 13.23 -0.88 3.40
CA VAL A 18 14.43 -1.45 2.78
C VAL A 18 15.58 -0.51 3.09
N LEU A 19 16.72 -1.08 3.46
CA LEU A 19 17.95 -0.35 3.70
C LEU A 19 18.28 0.55 2.49
N PRO A 20 18.73 1.81 2.69
CA PRO A 20 18.97 2.74 1.59
C PRO A 20 19.86 2.17 0.48
N ALA A 21 20.93 1.47 0.86
CA ALA A 21 21.88 0.85 -0.06
C ALA A 21 21.29 -0.28 -0.93
N LEU A 22 20.12 -0.83 -0.55
CA LEU A 22 19.48 -1.95 -1.22
C LEU A 22 18.16 -1.56 -1.91
N ARG A 23 17.85 -0.26 -1.97
CA ARG A 23 16.64 0.23 -2.66
C ARG A 23 16.76 0.02 -4.17
N GLN A 24 15.60 0.01 -4.85
CA GLN A 24 15.50 -0.17 -6.32
C GLN A 24 15.97 -1.53 -6.85
N GLN A 25 16.28 -2.49 -5.98
CA GLN A 25 16.66 -3.86 -6.35
C GLN A 25 15.47 -4.85 -6.32
N GLY A 26 14.23 -4.37 -6.22
CA GLY A 26 13.03 -5.22 -6.21
C GLY A 26 12.67 -5.84 -4.85
N ILE A 27 13.52 -5.75 -3.83
CA ILE A 27 13.31 -6.36 -2.49
C ILE A 27 11.91 -6.07 -1.92
N ALA A 28 11.50 -4.79 -1.89
CA ALA A 28 10.20 -4.42 -1.35
C ALA A 28 9.02 -5.03 -2.14
N ARG A 29 9.15 -5.15 -3.46
CA ARG A 29 8.15 -5.78 -4.33
C ARG A 29 8.06 -7.28 -4.04
N ASP A 30 9.19 -7.93 -3.83
CA ASP A 30 9.24 -9.37 -3.53
C ASP A 30 8.63 -9.66 -2.14
N LEU A 31 8.90 -8.81 -1.15
CA LEU A 31 8.24 -8.87 0.17
C LEU A 31 6.72 -8.76 0.04
N ILE A 32 6.22 -7.83 -0.79
CA ILE A 32 4.79 -7.67 -1.05
C ILE A 32 4.21 -8.90 -1.77
N ALA A 33 4.93 -9.43 -2.76
CA ALA A 33 4.50 -10.62 -3.49
C ALA A 33 4.35 -11.84 -2.56
N GLN A 34 5.29 -12.04 -1.64
CA GLN A 34 5.21 -13.06 -0.61
C GLN A 34 4.00 -12.85 0.31
N GLN A 35 3.73 -11.60 0.73
CA GLN A 35 2.56 -11.30 1.54
C GLN A 35 1.24 -11.56 0.80
N ARG A 36 1.18 -11.34 -0.52
CA ARG A 36 0.01 -11.69 -1.34
C ARG A 36 -0.20 -13.21 -1.39
N GLN A 37 0.87 -13.99 -1.55
CA GLN A 37 0.79 -15.45 -1.52
C GLN A 37 0.31 -16.00 -0.16
N GLN A 38 0.66 -15.32 0.94
CA GLN A 38 0.25 -15.67 2.29
C GLN A 38 -1.11 -15.09 2.72
N ALA A 39 -1.82 -14.39 1.83
CA ALA A 39 -3.10 -13.74 2.12
C ALA A 39 -4.32 -14.68 1.98
N GLN A 40 -4.13 -15.99 2.21
CA GLN A 40 -5.23 -16.96 2.13
C GLN A 40 -6.37 -16.58 3.07
N GLY A 41 -7.61 -16.54 2.54
CA GLY A 41 -8.80 -16.17 3.31
C GLY A 41 -8.98 -14.66 3.56
N LEU A 42 -8.18 -13.82 2.91
CA LEU A 42 -8.38 -12.37 2.85
C LEU A 42 -8.88 -11.97 1.46
N ASP A 43 -9.72 -10.94 1.42
CA ASP A 43 -10.26 -10.38 0.18
C ASP A 43 -9.24 -9.45 -0.49
N TYR A 44 -8.43 -8.73 0.28
CA TYR A 44 -7.43 -7.80 -0.27
C TYR A 44 -6.30 -7.42 0.71
N LEU A 45 -5.21 -6.90 0.15
CA LEU A 45 -4.19 -6.15 0.89
C LEU A 45 -4.46 -4.65 0.74
N SER A 46 -4.20 -3.88 1.79
CA SER A 46 -4.39 -2.42 1.78
C SER A 46 -3.16 -1.69 2.30
N VAL A 47 -3.02 -0.44 1.90
CA VAL A 47 -2.02 0.48 2.43
C VAL A 47 -2.59 1.89 2.45
N SER A 48 -2.22 2.66 3.45
CA SER A 48 -2.43 4.11 3.50
C SER A 48 -1.07 4.76 3.63
N PHE A 49 -0.78 5.74 2.79
CA PHE A 49 0.51 6.40 2.73
C PHE A 49 0.35 7.86 2.32
N GLY A 50 1.30 8.71 2.70
CA GLY A 50 1.41 10.06 2.14
C GLY A 50 1.72 9.98 0.65
N TYR A 51 0.73 10.35 -0.16
CA TYR A 51 0.76 10.42 -1.61
C TYR A 51 1.93 11.27 -2.09
N THR A 52 2.90 10.59 -2.67
CA THR A 52 3.91 11.17 -3.55
C THR A 52 3.92 10.35 -4.82
N GLU A 53 4.19 10.98 -5.96
CA GLU A 53 4.27 10.30 -7.24
C GLU A 53 5.21 9.07 -7.22
N PRO A 54 6.41 9.11 -6.59
CA PRO A 54 7.28 7.94 -6.49
C PRO A 54 6.70 6.80 -5.66
N LEU A 55 6.03 7.09 -4.53
CA LEU A 55 5.39 6.07 -3.71
C LEU A 55 4.19 5.46 -4.43
N TRP A 56 3.39 6.29 -5.10
CA TRP A 56 2.27 5.79 -5.90
C TRP A 56 2.75 4.84 -7.00
N ARG A 57 3.77 5.23 -7.79
CA ARG A 57 4.37 4.35 -8.81
C ARG A 57 4.90 3.04 -8.23
N PHE A 58 5.50 3.10 -7.04
CA PHE A 58 5.93 1.89 -6.34
C PHE A 58 4.75 0.96 -6.02
N TRP A 59 3.69 1.45 -5.39
CA TRP A 59 2.51 0.64 -5.06
C TRP A 59 1.79 0.12 -6.32
N GLN A 60 1.66 0.95 -7.35
CA GLN A 60 1.11 0.56 -8.64
C GLN A 60 1.93 -0.57 -9.29
N SER A 61 3.26 -0.50 -9.24
CA SER A 61 4.15 -1.58 -9.75
C SER A 61 4.01 -2.90 -8.98
N CYS A 62 3.47 -2.86 -7.76
CA CYS A 62 3.16 -4.04 -6.95
C CYS A 62 1.72 -4.56 -7.17
N GLY A 63 0.94 -3.91 -8.05
CA GLY A 63 -0.44 -4.29 -8.39
C GLY A 63 -1.50 -3.70 -7.46
N PHE A 64 -1.20 -2.61 -6.74
CA PHE A 64 -2.22 -1.88 -5.97
C PHE A 64 -2.97 -0.89 -6.87
N GLU A 65 -4.25 -0.69 -6.56
CA GLU A 65 -5.11 0.29 -7.19
C GLU A 65 -5.43 1.44 -6.24
N LEU A 66 -5.64 2.63 -6.80
CA LEU A 66 -5.95 3.82 -6.02
C LEU A 66 -7.45 3.83 -5.67
N ALA A 67 -7.77 3.51 -4.42
CA ALA A 67 -9.16 3.46 -3.95
C ALA A 67 -9.69 4.81 -3.46
N ARG A 68 -8.83 5.67 -2.90
CA ARG A 68 -9.20 6.98 -2.33
C ARG A 68 -7.99 7.89 -2.25
N ILE A 69 -8.20 9.17 -2.54
CA ILE A 69 -7.31 10.26 -2.15
C ILE A 69 -8.03 11.07 -1.06
N GLY A 70 -7.43 11.18 0.11
CA GLY A 70 -7.80 12.09 1.18
C GLY A 70 -7.48 13.55 0.84
N SER A 71 -8.44 14.43 1.09
CA SER A 71 -8.32 15.88 0.87
C SER A 71 -7.57 16.63 1.98
N LYS A 72 -7.07 15.93 3.00
CA LYS A 72 -6.31 16.52 4.11
C LYS A 72 -4.83 16.30 3.91
N THR A 73 -4.06 17.38 3.93
CA THR A 73 -2.61 17.35 4.03
C THR A 73 -2.21 16.73 5.37
N GLU A 74 -1.42 15.67 5.36
CA GLU A 74 -0.85 15.12 6.58
C GLU A 74 0.10 16.14 7.23
N ALA A 75 -0.13 16.47 8.50
CA ALA A 75 0.62 17.47 9.25
C ALA A 75 2.11 17.14 9.45
N SER A 76 2.55 15.91 9.16
CA SER A 76 3.94 15.45 9.36
C SER A 76 4.71 15.22 8.05
N SER A 77 4.06 15.16 6.88
CA SER A 77 4.68 14.79 5.61
C SER A 77 4.42 15.77 4.45
N GLY A 78 3.43 16.67 4.58
CA GLY A 78 3.05 17.61 3.52
C GLY A 78 2.47 16.95 2.27
N CYS A 79 2.14 15.66 2.33
CA CYS A 79 1.65 14.88 1.19
C CYS A 79 0.17 14.50 1.39
N TYR A 80 -0.60 14.46 0.29
CA TYR A 80 -2.02 14.09 0.28
C TYR A 80 -2.18 12.64 0.76
N THR A 81 -3.30 12.23 1.35
CA THR A 81 -3.54 10.79 1.62
C THR A 81 -4.47 10.20 0.59
#